data_AF-A0A2I0WCL9-F1
#
_entry.id   AF-A0A2I0WCL9-F1
#
_cell.length_a   1.000
_cell.length_b   1.000
_cell.length_c   1.000
_cell.angle_alpha   90.00
_cell.angle_beta   90.00
_cell.angle_gamma   90.00
#
_symmetry.space_group_name_H-M   'P 1'
#
loop_
_entity.id
_entity.type
_entity.pdbx_description
1 polymer ?
#
loop_
_entity_poly.entity_id
_entity_poly.type
_entity_poly.pdbx_seq_one_letter_code
_entity_poly.pdbx_strand_id
1 'polypeptide(L)'
;MIEEDLEASTSFSSTFGGGNEGGGGFAPLLLRPRREPFEHGLLPIPKLIFADGTLTLGPIQQRLLQLPTDRVDAAALADALQIPIDHALLALDTLAAVLPSDANSAGADVHDLILFLYMQSYKKLVPRAHKDSAAVADVWPSTSAFDGYLSALSPLQLVRSNTRRSMPSQADEEAHQLSYLQKHMANLIALLAESAEGHDDESLVLTMERFEHLGFLIQFEKGCDVVPLRQAAPFFSNSDSEMPAAPVSAAQVHDWISQIITTSLEHNAEKIMAKENGPSNASDVDVTMVDATPCHSRNQTSISKNGSPMQGSPGNFRTQTFVEGISKASLVKQPCDIKGHSVKILNCHDSVIYLLAPVKYAIVNGCSDATIVLGAIGKDVRVEHCERVQLIAAAKRICIANCRECIFYLGVNQRPLFLGDNHKLQVAPFNTYYPQIEEHLAYAGVDATINKWDEPVVLGLVDPHDSLSHPAGVSDVQAESAAYLDPEQFSNFWIPSWFGDSSSHLTRYNPFPLPEIYVASQRNKLLLLAEIQKAIRDLQIDDDKRRELACALHVHFKDWLYASGNIRQLYCLQGD
;
A
#
# COMPACT_ATOMS: atom_id res chain seq x y z
N MET A 1 61.65 -58.91 8.93
CA MET A 1 61.53 -58.11 7.70
C MET A 1 60.06 -57.74 7.56
N ILE A 2 59.75 -56.45 7.78
CA ILE A 2 58.84 -55.56 7.00
C ILE A 2 57.50 -56.18 6.55
N GLU A 3 56.27 -55.70 6.81
CA GLU A 3 55.60 -54.37 6.77
C GLU A 3 54.19 -54.54 7.45
N GLU A 4 53.69 -53.58 8.25
CA GLU A 4 52.54 -52.65 8.02
C GLU A 4 51.14 -53.27 7.77
N ASP A 5 50.14 -53.01 8.62
CA ASP A 5 49.20 -51.87 8.48
C ASP A 5 48.17 -51.76 9.63
N LEU A 6 47.81 -50.50 9.94
CA LEU A 6 46.84 -50.02 10.96
C LEU A 6 45.48 -49.70 10.31
N GLU A 7 44.38 -49.74 11.07
CA GLU A 7 43.37 -48.66 11.00
C GLU A 7 42.52 -48.57 12.28
N ALA A 8 42.28 -47.33 12.71
CA ALA A 8 41.71 -46.92 13.99
C ALA A 8 40.50 -45.99 13.78
N SER A 9 39.58 -46.05 14.74
CA SER A 9 38.39 -45.20 14.93
C SER A 9 38.73 -43.72 15.20
N THR A 10 37.97 -42.79 14.63
CA THR A 10 37.97 -41.37 15.05
C THR A 10 36.56 -40.78 15.17
N SER A 11 36.36 -40.14 16.32
CA SER A 11 35.24 -39.28 16.71
C SER A 11 35.39 -37.89 16.08
N PHE A 12 34.30 -37.33 15.53
CA PHE A 12 34.27 -35.98 14.97
C PHE A 12 33.99 -34.91 16.04
N SER A 13 34.93 -33.99 16.19
CA SER A 13 34.75 -32.65 16.76
C SER A 13 35.23 -31.63 15.72
N SER A 14 34.36 -30.80 15.15
CA SER A 14 34.75 -29.76 14.20
C SER A 14 34.71 -28.37 14.84
N THR A 15 35.90 -27.90 15.18
CA THR A 15 36.23 -26.52 15.51
C THR A 15 36.16 -25.65 14.25
N PHE A 16 35.53 -24.47 14.36
CA PHE A 16 35.57 -23.43 13.32
C PHE A 16 37.01 -22.93 13.10
N GLY A 17 37.56 -23.18 11.91
CA GLY A 17 38.83 -22.63 11.45
C GLY A 17 38.61 -21.61 10.34
N GLY A 18 39.05 -20.37 10.57
CA GLY A 18 39.08 -19.32 9.56
C GLY A 18 40.10 -19.63 8.47
N GLY A 19 39.63 -19.75 7.23
CA GLY A 19 40.41 -19.82 6.01
C GLY A 19 40.05 -18.65 5.10
N ASN A 20 41.00 -17.74 4.92
CA ASN A 20 40.92 -16.59 4.03
C ASN A 20 41.28 -17.03 2.60
N GLU A 21 40.29 -17.23 1.73
CA GLU A 21 40.49 -17.44 0.29
C GLU A 21 39.46 -16.65 -0.54
N GLY A 22 39.97 -15.88 -1.51
CA GLY A 22 39.26 -15.53 -2.75
C GLY A 22 38.27 -14.35 -2.69
N GLY A 23 38.74 -13.15 -3.03
CA GLY A 23 37.93 -11.95 -3.23
C GLY A 23 37.00 -12.00 -4.45
N GLY A 24 35.95 -12.82 -4.37
CA GLY A 24 34.69 -12.60 -5.08
C GLY A 24 33.69 -12.10 -4.05
N GLY A 25 33.30 -10.82 -4.11
CA GLY A 25 32.35 -10.24 -3.16
C GLY A 25 30.99 -10.90 -3.27
N PHE A 26 30.77 -11.99 -2.54
CA PHE A 26 29.45 -12.57 -2.39
C PHE A 26 28.61 -11.59 -1.57
N ALA A 27 27.60 -11.01 -2.21
CA ALA A 27 26.63 -10.17 -1.49
C ALA A 27 26.01 -10.99 -0.34
N PRO A 28 25.95 -10.42 0.88
CA PRO A 28 25.33 -11.11 2.02
C PRO A 28 23.87 -11.39 1.73
N LEU A 29 23.35 -12.48 2.28
CA LEU A 29 21.92 -12.76 2.29
C LEU A 29 21.26 -11.80 3.28
N LEU A 30 20.34 -10.98 2.79
CA LEU A 30 19.59 -10.02 3.60
C LEU A 30 18.12 -10.45 3.66
N LEU A 31 17.49 -10.20 4.80
CA LEU A 31 16.06 -10.39 4.99
C LEU A 31 15.38 -9.03 4.83
N ARG A 32 14.34 -8.99 4.00
CA ARG A 32 13.43 -7.85 3.92
C ARG A 32 12.03 -8.25 4.38
N PRO A 33 11.38 -7.44 5.22
CA PRO A 33 9.97 -7.62 5.53
C PRO A 33 9.11 -7.32 4.30
N ARG A 34 8.05 -8.10 4.10
CA ARG A 34 6.96 -7.75 3.18
C ARG A 34 6.09 -6.68 3.82
N ARG A 35 5.77 -5.64 3.08
CA ARG A 35 5.06 -4.46 3.61
C ARG A 35 3.55 -4.61 3.53
N GLU A 36 3.08 -5.38 2.55
CA GLU A 36 1.68 -5.53 2.20
C GLU A 36 0.81 -5.97 3.40
N PRO A 37 1.20 -6.99 4.19
CA PRO A 37 0.41 -7.39 5.36
C PRO A 37 0.27 -6.30 6.43
N PHE A 38 1.28 -5.44 6.59
CA PHE A 38 1.25 -4.37 7.57
C PHE A 38 0.54 -3.11 7.05
N GLU A 39 0.70 -2.80 5.76
CA GLU A 39 0.13 -1.60 5.14
C GLU A 39 -1.34 -1.77 4.75
N HIS A 40 -1.76 -2.98 4.35
CA HIS A 40 -3.11 -3.24 3.84
C HIS A 40 -3.86 -4.35 4.61
N GLY A 41 -3.18 -5.05 5.53
CA GLY A 41 -3.72 -6.23 6.21
C GLY A 41 -4.36 -5.99 7.57
N LEU A 42 -4.16 -4.83 8.20
CA LEU A 42 -4.69 -4.55 9.54
C LEU A 42 -6.18 -4.21 9.50
N LEU A 43 -6.95 -4.86 10.37
CA LEU A 43 -8.39 -4.64 10.52
C LEU A 43 -8.74 -4.17 11.93
N PRO A 44 -9.59 -3.13 12.09
CA PRO A 44 -10.00 -2.62 13.39
C PRO A 44 -11.15 -3.47 13.97
N ILE A 45 -10.98 -4.79 14.02
CA ILE A 45 -11.96 -5.72 14.59
C ILE A 45 -11.41 -6.19 15.94
N PRO A 46 -11.97 -5.73 17.08
CA PRO A 46 -11.41 -6.02 18.40
C PRO A 46 -11.27 -7.52 18.70
N LYS A 47 -12.17 -8.35 18.17
CA LYS A 47 -12.13 -9.82 18.33
C LYS A 47 -10.99 -10.51 17.58
N LEU A 48 -10.30 -9.82 16.68
CA LEU A 48 -9.11 -10.33 16.00
C LEU A 48 -7.82 -9.95 16.74
N ILE A 49 -7.91 -9.13 17.80
CA ILE A 49 -6.75 -8.59 18.51
C ILE A 49 -6.55 -9.38 19.79
N PHE A 50 -5.50 -10.20 19.81
CA PHE A 50 -5.20 -11.10 20.91
C PHE A 50 -4.10 -10.52 21.81
N ALA A 51 -4.30 -10.57 23.13
CA ALA A 51 -3.30 -10.10 24.10
C ALA A 51 -2.10 -11.06 24.21
N ASP A 52 -2.36 -12.36 24.08
CA ASP A 52 -1.35 -13.42 24.00
C ASP A 52 -1.66 -14.29 22.77
N GLY A 53 -1.01 -13.94 21.66
CA GLY A 53 -1.27 -14.53 20.35
C GLY A 53 -1.02 -16.03 20.31
N THR A 54 0.01 -16.55 20.97
CA THR A 54 0.34 -17.99 20.88
C THR A 54 -0.64 -18.84 21.70
N LEU A 55 -0.98 -18.40 22.92
CA LEU A 55 -1.92 -19.14 23.78
C LEU A 55 -3.35 -19.19 23.22
N THR A 56 -3.78 -18.15 22.50
CA THR A 56 -5.12 -18.10 21.92
C THR A 56 -5.18 -18.71 20.52
N LEU A 57 -4.18 -18.47 19.67
CA LEU A 57 -4.20 -18.94 18.29
C LEU A 57 -3.86 -20.44 18.17
N GLY A 58 -3.05 -21.01 19.06
CA GLY A 58 -2.74 -22.45 19.02
C GLY A 58 -4.01 -23.34 19.07
N PRO A 59 -4.92 -23.16 20.04
CA PRO A 59 -6.20 -23.89 20.07
C PRO A 59 -7.10 -23.61 18.85
N ILE A 60 -7.09 -22.39 18.32
CA ILE A 60 -7.86 -22.02 17.13
C ILE A 60 -7.31 -22.76 15.90
N GLN A 61 -5.98 -22.77 15.73
CA GLN A 61 -5.30 -23.50 14.67
C GLN A 61 -5.62 -25.00 14.72
N GLN A 62 -5.54 -25.62 15.90
CA GLN A 62 -5.88 -27.04 16.07
C GLN A 62 -7.34 -27.33 15.69
N ARG A 63 -8.28 -26.44 16.05
CA ARG A 63 -9.68 -26.57 15.66
C ARG A 63 -9.87 -26.45 14.14
N LEU A 64 -9.15 -25.53 13.50
CA LEU A 64 -9.22 -25.33 12.05
C LEU A 64 -8.58 -26.48 11.28
N LEU A 65 -7.48 -27.06 11.77
CA LEU A 65 -6.83 -28.24 11.17
C LEU A 65 -7.66 -29.53 11.31
N GLN A 66 -8.61 -29.59 12.25
CA GLN A 66 -9.55 -30.72 12.37
C GLN A 66 -10.68 -30.69 11.34
N LEU A 67 -10.80 -29.62 10.56
CA LEU A 67 -11.78 -29.53 9.49
C LEU A 67 -11.42 -30.51 8.37
N PRO A 68 -12.43 -31.05 7.66
CA PRO A 68 -12.20 -32.01 6.58
C PRO A 68 -11.54 -31.40 5.34
N THR A 69 -11.38 -30.09 5.29
CA THR A 69 -10.76 -29.34 4.21
C THR A 69 -9.55 -28.58 4.73
N ASP A 70 -8.44 -28.65 3.99
CA ASP A 70 -7.20 -27.89 4.29
C ASP A 70 -7.38 -26.36 4.13
N ARG A 71 -8.55 -25.93 3.63
CA ARG A 71 -8.90 -24.52 3.45
C ARG A 71 -10.04 -24.11 4.37
N VAL A 72 -9.88 -22.92 4.94
CA VAL A 72 -10.85 -22.28 5.84
C VAL A 72 -11.74 -21.35 5.04
N ASP A 73 -13.05 -21.61 5.08
CA ASP A 73 -14.06 -20.71 4.53
C ASP A 73 -14.55 -19.70 5.58
N ALA A 74 -15.40 -18.76 5.16
CA ALA A 74 -15.88 -17.71 6.05
C ALA A 74 -16.72 -18.25 7.20
N ALA A 75 -17.48 -19.33 6.98
CA ALA A 75 -18.33 -19.93 8.01
C ALA A 75 -17.48 -20.60 9.11
N ALA A 76 -16.49 -21.40 8.72
CA ALA A 76 -15.55 -22.02 9.63
C ALA A 76 -14.77 -20.97 10.45
N LEU A 77 -14.33 -19.87 9.81
CA LEU A 77 -13.65 -18.78 10.49
C LEU A 77 -14.58 -18.06 11.49
N ALA A 78 -15.81 -17.77 11.08
CA ALA A 78 -16.82 -17.14 11.92
C ALA A 78 -17.12 -17.96 13.17
N ASP A 79 -17.26 -19.27 13.03
CA ASP A 79 -17.51 -20.19 14.14
C ASP A 79 -16.28 -20.35 15.05
N ALA A 80 -15.08 -20.45 14.47
CA ALA A 80 -13.84 -20.60 15.23
C ALA A 80 -13.55 -19.39 16.12
N LEU A 81 -13.75 -18.17 15.60
CA LEU A 81 -13.49 -16.90 16.29
C LEU A 81 -14.73 -16.31 16.99
N GLN A 82 -15.91 -16.92 16.81
CA GLN A 82 -17.20 -16.41 17.31
C GLN A 82 -17.45 -14.94 16.87
N ILE A 83 -17.22 -14.67 15.59
CA ILE A 83 -17.42 -13.36 14.95
C ILE A 83 -18.57 -13.41 13.94
N PRO A 84 -19.20 -12.26 13.60
CA PRO A 84 -20.16 -12.22 12.51
C PRO A 84 -19.56 -12.70 11.19
N ILE A 85 -20.37 -13.35 10.36
CA ILE A 85 -19.95 -13.88 9.05
C ILE A 85 -19.36 -12.78 8.14
N ASP A 86 -19.92 -11.57 8.19
CA ASP A 86 -19.43 -10.42 7.41
C ASP A 86 -18.02 -10.00 7.82
N HIS A 87 -17.68 -10.11 9.12
CA HIS A 87 -16.33 -9.84 9.60
C HIS A 87 -15.35 -10.94 9.18
N ALA A 88 -15.79 -12.19 9.16
CA ALA A 88 -15.00 -13.32 8.68
C ALA A 88 -14.72 -13.21 7.17
N LEU A 89 -15.73 -12.85 6.37
CA LEU A 89 -15.58 -12.56 4.94
C LEU A 89 -14.58 -11.44 4.72
N LEU A 90 -14.70 -10.34 5.46
CA LEU A 90 -13.75 -9.24 5.34
C LEU A 90 -12.33 -9.66 5.72
N ALA A 91 -12.15 -10.46 6.77
CA ALA A 91 -10.84 -10.98 7.16
C ALA A 91 -10.20 -11.81 6.05
N LEU A 92 -10.96 -12.71 5.42
CA LEU A 92 -10.49 -13.53 4.29
C LEU A 92 -10.21 -12.70 3.03
N ASP A 93 -11.07 -11.74 2.71
CA ASP A 93 -10.85 -10.81 1.59
C ASP A 93 -9.59 -9.96 1.82
N THR A 94 -9.34 -9.55 3.06
CA THR A 94 -8.14 -8.80 3.45
C THR A 94 -6.89 -9.66 3.29
N LEU A 95 -6.94 -10.90 3.81
CA LEU A 95 -5.86 -11.87 3.66
C LEU A 95 -5.54 -12.13 2.18
N ALA A 96 -6.55 -12.38 1.35
CA ALA A 96 -6.38 -12.58 -0.09
C ALA A 96 -5.78 -11.36 -0.81
N ALA A 97 -6.05 -10.16 -0.31
CA ALA A 97 -5.47 -8.93 -0.82
C ALA A 97 -3.99 -8.77 -0.48
N VAL A 98 -3.51 -9.27 0.67
CA VAL A 98 -2.10 -9.13 1.10
C VAL A 98 -1.22 -10.34 0.79
N LEU A 99 -1.81 -11.48 0.41
CA LEU A 99 -1.06 -12.66 0.02
C LEU A 99 -0.23 -12.40 -1.26
N PRO A 100 1.03 -12.90 -1.31
CA PRO A 100 1.95 -12.64 -2.41
C PRO A 100 1.54 -13.30 -3.73
N SER A 101 0.78 -14.41 -3.66
CA SER A 101 0.20 -15.11 -4.81
C SER A 101 -1.29 -14.80 -4.94
N ASP A 102 -1.82 -14.83 -6.16
CA ASP A 102 -3.25 -14.73 -6.38
C ASP A 102 -3.90 -16.06 -5.98
N ALA A 103 -4.58 -16.06 -4.83
CA ALA A 103 -5.34 -17.21 -4.36
C ALA A 103 -6.54 -17.43 -5.29
N ASN A 104 -6.40 -18.31 -6.28
CA ASN A 104 -7.44 -18.65 -7.26
C ASN A 104 -8.51 -19.61 -6.74
N SER A 105 -8.50 -19.94 -5.45
CA SER A 105 -9.35 -20.97 -4.84
C SER A 105 -10.07 -20.44 -3.61
N ALA A 106 -11.34 -20.85 -3.46
CA ALA A 106 -12.19 -20.47 -2.35
C ALA A 106 -11.59 -20.94 -1.01
N GLY A 107 -11.33 -20.00 -0.10
CA GLY A 107 -10.82 -20.26 1.26
C GLY A 107 -9.32 -20.04 1.42
N ALA A 108 -8.93 -19.72 2.65
CA ALA A 108 -7.55 -19.45 3.04
C ALA A 108 -6.86 -20.71 3.58
N ASP A 109 -5.55 -20.80 3.40
CA ASP A 109 -4.72 -21.76 4.11
C ASP A 109 -4.71 -21.44 5.62
N VAL A 110 -4.73 -22.49 6.45
CA VAL A 110 -4.78 -22.33 7.92
C VAL A 110 -3.55 -21.61 8.45
N HIS A 111 -2.35 -21.90 7.94
CA HIS A 111 -1.11 -21.31 8.43
C HIS A 111 -1.01 -19.84 8.03
N ASP A 112 -1.34 -19.49 6.79
CA ASP A 112 -1.41 -18.10 6.33
C ASP A 112 -2.40 -17.29 7.16
N LEU A 113 -3.57 -17.88 7.45
CA LEU A 113 -4.60 -17.27 8.28
C LEU A 113 -4.14 -17.04 9.73
N ILE A 114 -3.45 -18.01 10.34
CA ILE A 114 -2.94 -17.86 11.71
C ILE A 114 -1.85 -16.79 11.79
N LEU A 115 -0.94 -16.73 10.81
CA LEU A 115 0.05 -15.65 10.72
C LEU A 115 -0.65 -14.30 10.57
N PHE A 116 -1.66 -14.21 9.70
CA PHE A 116 -2.46 -13.00 9.52
C PHE A 116 -3.18 -12.56 10.81
N LEU A 117 -3.80 -13.49 11.53
CA LEU A 117 -4.47 -13.23 12.81
C LEU A 117 -3.49 -12.80 13.89
N TYR A 118 -2.30 -13.40 13.94
CA TYR A 118 -1.25 -13.00 14.87
C TYR A 118 -0.81 -11.56 14.61
N MET A 119 -0.68 -11.16 13.34
CA MET A 119 -0.34 -9.78 12.99
C MET A 119 -1.40 -8.75 13.41
N GLN A 120 -2.65 -9.15 13.59
CA GLN A 120 -3.69 -8.23 14.08
C GLN A 120 -3.44 -7.79 15.53
N SER A 121 -2.53 -8.38 16.30
CA SER A 121 -2.16 -7.83 17.62
C SER A 121 -1.18 -6.64 17.56
N TYR A 122 -0.75 -6.25 16.36
CA TYR A 122 0.19 -5.17 16.15
C TYR A 122 -0.40 -3.80 16.51
N LYS A 123 0.37 -2.88 17.10
CA LYS A 123 -0.12 -1.54 17.49
C LYS A 123 0.52 -0.45 16.64
N LYS A 124 -0.12 0.72 16.49
CA LYS A 124 0.47 1.94 15.89
C LYS A 124 1.02 2.87 16.98
N LEU A 125 2.07 3.65 16.70
CA LEU A 125 2.80 4.43 17.72
C LEU A 125 2.12 5.75 18.07
N VAL A 126 2.11 6.05 19.37
CA VAL A 126 1.94 7.42 19.87
C VAL A 126 3.31 8.09 19.98
N PRO A 127 3.53 9.29 19.40
CA PRO A 127 4.75 10.04 19.66
C PRO A 127 4.83 10.43 21.14
N ARG A 128 5.63 9.69 21.93
CA ARG A 128 6.05 10.10 23.28
C ARG A 128 7.50 10.57 23.27
N ALA A 129 7.75 11.70 23.93
CA ALA A 129 9.04 12.38 23.92
C ALA A 129 10.14 11.71 24.77
N HIS A 130 9.90 10.62 25.50
CA HIS A 130 10.97 9.98 26.27
C HIS A 130 10.79 8.47 26.52
N LYS A 131 11.83 7.72 26.10
CA LYS A 131 12.47 6.49 26.62
C LYS A 131 11.57 5.34 27.09
N ASP A 132 11.39 4.35 26.21
CA ASP A 132 11.66 2.92 26.46
C ASP A 132 11.57 2.14 25.13
N SER A 133 12.68 2.08 24.37
CA SER A 133 12.72 1.48 23.02
C SER A 133 12.32 -0.01 22.97
N ALA A 134 12.40 -0.74 24.09
CA ALA A 134 12.02 -2.16 24.15
C ALA A 134 10.49 -2.38 24.26
N ALA A 135 9.74 -1.41 24.78
CA ALA A 135 8.27 -1.43 24.78
C ALA A 135 7.65 -0.94 23.45
N VAL A 136 8.50 -0.44 22.55
CA VAL A 136 8.16 0.18 21.26
C VAL A 136 8.25 -0.81 20.08
N ALA A 137 8.78 -2.02 20.29
CA ALA A 137 8.95 -3.00 19.21
C ALA A 137 7.64 -3.53 18.61
N ASP A 138 6.50 -3.39 19.31
CA ASP A 138 5.18 -3.87 18.87
C ASP A 138 4.40 -2.77 18.14
N VAL A 139 5.10 -1.73 17.71
CA VAL A 139 4.51 -0.44 17.42
C VAL A 139 4.98 0.09 16.06
N TRP A 140 4.03 0.33 15.15
CA TRP A 140 4.29 0.79 13.79
C TRP A 140 4.91 2.20 13.78
N PRO A 141 6.00 2.44 13.03
CA PRO A 141 6.29 3.78 12.57
C PRO A 141 5.20 4.16 11.58
N SER A 142 4.16 4.81 12.09
CA SER A 142 3.17 5.47 11.25
C SER A 142 3.91 6.43 10.32
N THR A 143 3.57 6.40 9.02
CA THR A 143 3.99 7.42 8.04
C THR A 143 3.63 8.84 8.50
N SER A 144 2.79 8.92 9.52
CA SER A 144 2.51 10.05 10.38
C SER A 144 3.18 9.83 11.75
N ALA A 145 4.34 10.41 12.04
CA ALA A 145 4.88 10.50 13.41
C ALA A 145 4.00 11.33 14.37
N PHE A 146 2.75 11.58 13.98
CA PHE A 146 1.86 12.58 14.53
C PHE A 146 0.41 12.11 14.56
N ASP A 147 0.08 10.82 14.55
CA ASP A 147 -1.35 10.39 14.64
C ASP A 147 -2.06 10.96 15.88
N GLY A 148 -1.29 11.30 16.93
CA GLY A 148 -1.77 12.07 18.09
C GLY A 148 -1.93 13.59 17.92
N TYR A 149 -1.23 14.20 16.97
CA TYR A 149 -1.37 15.62 16.63
C TYR A 149 -2.30 15.84 15.43
N LEU A 150 -2.30 14.95 14.43
CA LEU A 150 -3.10 15.02 13.21
C LEU A 150 -4.57 14.66 13.43
N SER A 151 -4.89 13.74 14.34
CA SER A 151 -6.29 13.51 14.71
C SER A 151 -6.94 14.74 15.36
N ALA A 152 -6.14 15.68 15.88
CA ALA A 152 -6.61 16.95 16.44
C ALA A 152 -6.45 18.15 15.49
N LEU A 153 -5.67 18.02 14.40
CA LEU A 153 -5.30 19.12 13.52
C LEU A 153 -5.52 18.74 12.06
N SER A 154 -6.27 19.54 11.29
CA SER A 154 -6.48 19.21 9.88
C SER A 154 -5.14 19.26 9.11
N PRO A 155 -4.96 18.49 8.01
CA PRO A 155 -3.74 18.53 7.19
C PRO A 155 -3.26 19.95 6.83
N LEU A 156 -4.17 20.91 6.67
CA LEU A 156 -3.85 22.33 6.46
C LEU A 156 -3.11 23.01 7.63
N GLN A 157 -3.37 22.58 8.87
CA GLN A 157 -2.70 23.06 10.07
C GLN A 157 -1.29 22.45 10.21
N LEU A 158 -1.08 21.24 9.69
CA LEU A 158 0.24 20.63 9.63
C LEU A 158 1.17 21.36 8.66
N VAL A 159 0.67 21.82 7.49
CA VAL A 159 1.45 22.58 6.49
C VAL A 159 2.05 23.88 7.06
N ARG A 160 1.38 24.50 8.04
CA ARG A 160 1.87 25.73 8.71
C ARG A 160 2.94 25.45 9.77
N SER A 161 3.12 24.19 10.15
CA SER A 161 4.06 23.75 11.17
C SER A 161 5.32 23.21 10.46
N ASN A 162 6.51 23.72 10.79
CA ASN A 162 7.79 23.36 10.15
C ASN A 162 8.30 21.93 10.50
N THR A 163 7.40 20.96 10.72
CA THR A 163 7.64 19.60 11.22
C THR A 163 8.08 18.59 10.15
N ARG A 164 8.59 19.03 8.98
CA ARG A 164 9.17 18.14 7.96
C ARG A 164 10.36 17.31 8.46
N ARG A 165 10.97 17.68 9.60
CA ARG A 165 12.12 16.97 10.21
C ARG A 165 11.77 15.70 10.99
N SER A 166 10.49 15.36 11.11
CA SER A 166 10.01 14.30 12.03
C SER A 166 9.25 13.15 11.36
N MET A 167 9.19 13.08 10.03
CA MET A 167 8.59 11.92 9.35
C MET A 167 9.58 10.76 9.28
N PRO A 168 9.18 9.52 9.63
CA PRO A 168 10.03 8.35 9.51
C PRO A 168 10.42 8.14 8.05
N SER A 169 11.69 7.87 7.79
CA SER A 169 12.14 7.50 6.46
C SER A 169 11.74 6.06 6.13
N GLN A 170 11.79 5.71 4.84
CA GLN A 170 11.57 4.33 4.39
C GLN A 170 12.47 3.31 5.13
N ALA A 171 13.70 3.70 5.44
CA ALA A 171 14.65 2.84 6.14
C ALA A 171 14.29 2.69 7.61
N ASP A 172 13.70 3.73 8.22
CA ASP A 172 13.18 3.65 9.59
C ASP A 172 11.98 2.70 9.64
N GLU A 173 11.06 2.78 8.67
CA GLU A 173 9.93 1.83 8.56
C GLU A 173 10.40 0.37 8.47
N GLU A 174 11.39 0.10 7.61
CA GLU A 174 11.95 -1.25 7.45
C GLU A 174 12.68 -1.74 8.70
N ALA A 175 13.45 -0.87 9.37
CA ALA A 175 14.16 -1.23 10.59
C ALA A 175 13.20 -1.61 11.73
N HIS A 176 12.07 -0.90 11.86
CA HIS A 176 11.07 -1.25 12.87
C HIS A 176 10.33 -2.55 12.53
N GLN A 177 9.98 -2.77 11.26
CA GLN A 177 9.40 -4.05 10.81
C GLN A 177 10.34 -5.22 11.11
N LEU A 178 11.64 -5.05 10.86
CA LEU A 178 12.66 -6.04 11.21
C LEU A 178 12.75 -6.25 12.72
N SER A 179 12.69 -5.19 13.53
CA SER A 179 12.68 -5.29 15.00
C SER A 179 11.44 -6.01 15.53
N TYR A 180 10.26 -5.75 14.95
CA TYR A 180 9.03 -6.47 15.26
C TYR A 180 9.18 -7.96 14.93
N LEU A 181 9.65 -8.28 13.73
CA LEU A 181 9.90 -9.66 13.34
C LEU A 181 10.90 -10.32 14.28
N GLN A 182 11.99 -9.65 14.66
CA GLN A 182 12.98 -10.17 15.61
C GLN A 182 12.35 -10.55 16.95
N LYS A 183 11.45 -9.70 17.48
CA LYS A 183 10.80 -9.93 18.77
C LYS A 183 9.76 -11.05 18.71
N HIS A 184 9.00 -11.14 17.61
CA HIS A 184 7.89 -12.08 17.49
C HIS A 184 8.22 -13.38 16.74
N MET A 185 9.43 -13.52 16.18
CA MET A 185 9.81 -14.68 15.35
C MET A 185 9.65 -16.00 16.10
N ALA A 186 10.07 -16.06 17.37
CA ALA A 186 9.93 -17.27 18.19
C ALA A 186 8.47 -17.74 18.27
N ASN A 187 7.54 -16.80 18.48
CA ASN A 187 6.11 -17.07 18.56
C ASN A 187 5.52 -17.48 17.21
N LEU A 188 5.92 -16.81 16.13
CA LEU A 188 5.49 -17.13 14.76
C LEU A 188 5.95 -18.54 14.36
N ILE A 189 7.20 -18.90 14.66
CA ILE A 189 7.73 -20.24 14.41
C ILE A 189 7.02 -21.26 15.29
N ALA A 190 6.76 -20.96 16.56
CA ALA A 190 6.05 -21.87 17.46
C ALA A 190 4.63 -22.19 16.97
N LEU A 191 3.92 -21.21 16.38
CA LEU A 191 2.62 -21.42 15.75
C LEU A 191 2.70 -22.28 14.47
N LEU A 192 3.83 -22.28 13.79
CA LEU A 192 4.04 -23.11 12.60
C LEU A 192 4.63 -24.48 12.95
N ALA A 193 5.30 -24.64 14.09
CA ALA A 193 5.97 -25.88 14.44
C ALA A 193 4.99 -26.99 14.89
N GLU A 194 5.42 -28.24 14.74
CA GLU A 194 4.73 -29.43 15.22
C GLU A 194 5.51 -30.05 16.38
N SER A 195 4.82 -30.71 17.30
CA SER A 195 5.47 -31.57 18.29
C SER A 195 6.01 -32.82 17.59
N ALA A 196 7.30 -33.10 17.70
CA ALA A 196 7.86 -34.32 17.15
C ALA A 196 7.21 -35.56 17.79
N GLU A 197 6.65 -36.46 16.98
CA GLU A 197 6.06 -37.70 17.49
C GLU A 197 7.17 -38.65 17.99
N GLY A 198 7.29 -38.77 19.32
CA GLY A 198 8.07 -39.83 19.97
C GLY A 198 9.30 -39.35 20.75
N HIS A 199 9.11 -39.20 22.07
CA HIS A 199 10.07 -38.93 23.15
C HIS A 199 10.44 -37.45 23.36
N ASP A 200 10.00 -36.94 24.52
CA ASP A 200 9.97 -35.56 25.03
C ASP A 200 9.03 -34.59 24.27
N ASP A 201 7.89 -34.31 24.92
CA ASP A 201 6.80 -33.37 24.54
C ASP A 201 7.26 -31.90 24.28
N GLU A 202 8.56 -31.61 24.28
CA GLU A 202 9.10 -30.24 24.15
C GLU A 202 9.94 -29.99 22.89
N SER A 203 10.14 -30.98 22.01
CA SER A 203 10.89 -30.77 20.77
C SER A 203 9.98 -30.34 19.61
N LEU A 204 9.85 -29.01 19.44
CA LEU A 204 9.15 -28.40 18.30
C LEU A 204 10.00 -28.51 17.03
N VAL A 205 9.43 -29.07 15.96
CA VAL A 205 10.04 -29.22 14.63
C VAL A 205 9.23 -28.49 13.57
N LEU A 206 9.93 -27.97 12.55
CA LEU A 206 9.34 -27.23 11.43
C LEU A 206 9.64 -27.95 10.12
N THR A 207 8.59 -28.21 9.35
CA THR A 207 8.69 -28.77 8.00
C THR A 207 8.95 -27.67 6.97
N MET A 208 9.44 -28.07 5.79
CA MET A 208 9.71 -27.13 4.70
C MET A 208 8.45 -26.39 4.24
N GLU A 209 7.32 -27.08 4.09
CA GLU A 209 6.04 -26.49 3.68
C GLU A 209 5.59 -25.40 4.67
N ARG A 210 5.64 -25.69 5.97
CA ARG A 210 5.29 -24.71 7.02
C ARG A 210 6.25 -23.53 7.07
N PHE A 211 7.53 -23.77 6.80
CA PHE A 211 8.51 -22.69 6.67
C PHE A 211 8.22 -21.75 5.49
N GLU A 212 7.68 -22.24 4.37
CA GLU A 212 7.34 -21.41 3.22
C GLU A 212 6.24 -20.38 3.52
N HIS A 213 5.33 -20.67 4.46
CA HIS A 213 4.31 -19.73 4.91
C HIS A 213 4.88 -18.48 5.60
N LEU A 214 6.10 -18.54 6.15
CA LEU A 214 6.80 -17.31 6.59
C LEU A 214 7.03 -16.34 5.43
N GLY A 215 7.01 -16.82 4.19
CA GLY A 215 7.05 -16.02 2.97
C GLY A 215 5.91 -15.01 2.85
N PHE A 216 4.85 -15.14 3.66
CA PHE A 216 3.83 -14.11 3.87
C PHE A 216 4.39 -12.82 4.47
N LEU A 217 5.35 -12.94 5.40
CA LEU A 217 5.92 -11.85 6.19
C LEU A 217 7.32 -11.43 5.72
N ILE A 218 8.11 -12.37 5.20
CA ILE A 218 9.52 -12.15 4.90
C ILE A 218 9.85 -12.52 3.46
N GLN A 219 10.86 -11.85 2.91
CA GLN A 219 11.50 -12.22 1.65
C GLN A 219 13.02 -12.13 1.83
N PHE A 220 13.75 -13.04 1.20
CA PHE A 220 15.21 -13.01 1.21
C PHE A 220 15.73 -12.37 -0.08
N GLU A 221 16.80 -11.61 0.04
CA GLU A 221 17.47 -10.96 -1.09
C GLU A 221 18.97 -11.24 -1.03
N LYS A 222 19.56 -11.53 -2.19
CA LYS A 222 21.00 -11.65 -2.35
C LYS A 222 21.45 -10.65 -3.42
N GLY A 223 21.96 -9.51 -2.98
CA GLY A 223 22.24 -8.39 -3.88
C GLY A 223 20.93 -7.78 -4.42
N CYS A 224 20.63 -7.97 -5.69
CA CYS A 224 19.42 -7.47 -6.34
C CYS A 224 18.36 -8.54 -6.61
N ASP A 225 18.68 -9.82 -6.37
CA ASP A 225 17.81 -10.95 -6.70
C ASP A 225 17.02 -11.40 -5.46
N VAL A 226 15.71 -11.56 -5.62
CA VAL A 226 14.83 -12.15 -4.60
C VAL A 226 15.03 -13.66 -4.60
N VAL A 227 15.40 -14.21 -3.44
CA VAL A 227 15.67 -15.64 -3.25
C VAL A 227 14.43 -16.30 -2.63
N PRO A 228 13.87 -17.34 -3.26
CA PRO A 228 12.78 -18.13 -2.66
C PRO A 228 13.21 -18.71 -1.30
N LEU A 229 12.29 -18.76 -0.33
CA LEU A 229 12.57 -19.27 1.03
C LEU A 229 13.21 -20.66 1.01
N ARG A 230 12.68 -21.56 0.18
CA ARG A 230 13.23 -22.90 -0.06
C ARG A 230 14.71 -22.96 -0.46
N GLN A 231 15.22 -21.92 -1.14
CA GLN A 231 16.61 -21.84 -1.59
C GLN A 231 17.48 -21.02 -0.64
N ALA A 232 16.88 -20.15 0.16
CA ALA A 232 17.58 -19.31 1.12
C ALA A 232 18.05 -20.09 2.36
N ALA A 233 17.24 -21.04 2.82
CA ALA A 233 17.52 -21.83 4.01
C ALA A 233 18.53 -22.96 3.73
N PRO A 234 19.71 -22.98 4.38
CA PRO A 234 20.75 -23.99 4.11
C PRO A 234 20.35 -25.40 4.58
N PHE A 235 19.39 -25.51 5.50
CA PHE A 235 18.89 -26.79 6.02
C PHE A 235 17.80 -27.42 5.14
N PHE A 236 17.21 -26.68 4.20
CA PHE A 236 16.23 -27.20 3.23
C PHE A 236 16.73 -27.21 1.78
N SER A 237 17.92 -26.66 1.52
CA SER A 237 18.46 -26.43 0.17
C SER A 237 18.61 -27.69 -0.72
N ASN A 238 18.67 -28.87 -0.11
CA ASN A 238 18.85 -30.16 -0.81
C ASN A 238 17.55 -30.99 -0.92
N SER A 239 16.39 -30.44 -0.56
CA SER A 239 15.10 -31.14 -0.70
C SER A 239 14.69 -31.29 -2.18
N ASP A 240 14.26 -32.48 -2.58
CA ASP A 240 13.66 -32.76 -3.89
C ASP A 240 12.23 -33.32 -3.70
N SER A 241 11.40 -33.27 -4.73
CA SER A 241 9.99 -33.72 -4.71
C SER A 241 9.85 -35.21 -4.35
N GLU A 242 10.89 -36.01 -4.60
CA GLU A 242 10.97 -37.44 -4.28
C GLU A 242 11.59 -37.70 -2.89
N MET A 243 12.28 -36.71 -2.29
CA MET A 243 12.92 -36.84 -0.98
C MET A 243 12.83 -35.50 -0.22
N PRO A 244 11.72 -35.29 0.52
CA PRO A 244 11.52 -34.07 1.29
C PRO A 244 12.58 -33.94 2.38
N ALA A 245 13.01 -32.71 2.66
CA ALA A 245 13.98 -32.48 3.73
C ALA A 245 13.41 -32.88 5.09
N ALA A 246 14.28 -33.43 5.94
CA ALA A 246 13.91 -33.77 7.31
C ALA A 246 13.42 -32.53 8.07
N PRO A 247 12.42 -32.68 8.97
CA PRO A 247 12.00 -31.60 9.84
C PRO A 247 13.17 -31.06 10.66
N VAL A 248 13.22 -29.73 10.80
CA VAL A 248 14.33 -29.03 11.48
C VAL A 248 13.82 -28.50 12.81
N SER A 249 14.68 -28.48 13.84
CA SER A 249 14.30 -27.91 15.15
C SER A 249 13.88 -26.45 15.00
N ALA A 250 12.73 -26.09 15.61
CA ALA A 250 12.22 -24.72 15.63
C ALA A 250 13.24 -23.72 16.22
N ALA A 251 14.02 -24.14 17.23
CA ALA A 251 15.07 -23.33 17.83
C ALA A 251 16.19 -23.02 16.82
N GLN A 252 16.61 -24.02 16.03
CA GLN A 252 17.63 -23.84 15.00
C GLN A 252 17.16 -22.88 13.90
N VAL A 253 15.89 -22.96 13.48
CA VAL A 253 15.31 -22.03 12.50
C VAL A 253 15.25 -20.62 13.07
N HIS A 254 14.80 -20.48 14.33
CA HIS A 254 14.71 -19.19 15.01
C HIS A 254 16.07 -18.50 15.12
N ASP A 255 17.10 -19.22 15.55
CA ASP A 255 18.44 -18.66 15.73
C ASP A 255 19.03 -18.20 14.39
N TRP A 256 18.82 -19.00 13.33
CA TRP A 256 19.25 -18.66 11.98
C TRP A 256 18.54 -17.40 11.44
N ILE A 257 17.21 -17.31 11.54
CA ILE A 257 16.47 -16.11 11.11
C ILE A 257 16.89 -14.89 11.93
N SER A 258 17.01 -15.04 13.25
CA SER A 258 17.40 -13.95 14.15
C SER A 258 18.79 -13.38 13.80
N GLN A 259 19.72 -14.26 13.42
CA GLN A 259 21.04 -13.84 12.95
C GLN A 259 20.95 -13.03 11.66
N ILE A 260 20.14 -13.48 10.68
CA ILE A 260 19.97 -12.74 9.41
C ILE A 260 19.27 -11.40 9.64
N ILE A 261 18.27 -11.33 10.52
CA ILE A 261 17.61 -10.06 10.88
C ILE A 261 18.64 -9.08 11.46
N THR A 262 19.51 -9.57 12.35
CA THR A 262 20.58 -8.74 12.96
C THR A 262 21.52 -8.20 11.88
N THR A 263 22.00 -9.06 10.96
CA THR A 263 22.83 -8.63 9.83
C THR A 263 22.12 -7.63 8.91
N SER A 264 20.80 -7.77 8.73
CA SER A 264 19.99 -6.88 7.89
C SER A 264 19.79 -5.50 8.54
N LEU A 265 19.62 -5.47 9.87
CA LEU A 265 19.56 -4.23 10.65
C LEU A 265 20.89 -3.46 10.62
N GLU A 266 22.01 -4.17 10.78
CA GLU A 266 23.35 -3.60 10.68
C GLU A 266 23.59 -2.99 9.29
N HIS A 267 23.25 -3.73 8.23
CA HIS A 267 23.36 -3.25 6.85
C HIS A 267 22.51 -1.99 6.59
N ASN A 268 21.30 -1.93 7.14
CA ASN A 268 20.45 -0.74 7.04
C ASN A 268 21.05 0.46 7.78
N ALA A 269 21.63 0.26 8.96
CA ALA A 269 22.27 1.31 9.73
C ALA A 269 23.50 1.90 9.01
N GLU A 270 24.37 1.04 8.45
CA GLU A 270 25.54 1.46 7.67
C GLU A 270 25.15 2.33 6.46
N LYS A 271 24.06 1.95 5.77
CA LYS A 271 23.54 2.68 4.61
C LYS A 271 23.00 4.07 4.97
N ILE A 272 22.34 4.19 6.13
CA ILE A 272 21.85 5.49 6.63
C ILE A 272 23.05 6.40 6.94
N MET A 273 24.07 5.89 7.66
CA MET A 273 25.28 6.64 8.00
C MET A 273 26.09 7.07 6.77
N ALA A 274 26.15 6.24 5.72
CA ALA A 274 26.82 6.58 4.47
C ALA A 274 26.11 7.73 3.70
N LYS A 275 24.79 7.84 3.83
CA LYS A 275 23.98 8.89 3.19
C LYS A 275 24.06 10.22 3.92
N GLU A 276 24.28 10.21 5.24
CA GLU A 276 24.42 11.41 6.07
C GLU A 276 25.81 12.06 5.95
N ASN A 277 26.84 11.29 5.60
CA ASN A 277 28.22 11.77 5.42
C ASN A 277 28.57 12.23 3.98
N GLY A 278 27.61 12.24 3.05
CA GLY A 278 27.78 12.81 1.71
C GLY A 278 27.68 14.34 1.73
N PRO A 279 28.25 15.09 0.76
CA PRO A 279 28.15 16.54 0.74
C PRO A 279 26.67 16.94 0.66
N SER A 280 26.22 17.62 1.71
CA SER A 280 24.87 18.15 1.84
C SER A 280 24.64 19.21 0.76
N ASN A 281 23.72 18.93 -0.17
CA ASN A 281 23.14 19.97 -1.01
C ASN A 281 22.23 20.84 -0.13
N ALA A 282 22.85 21.77 0.59
CA ALA A 282 22.19 22.91 1.18
C ALA A 282 21.91 23.93 0.06
N SER A 283 20.69 23.92 -0.46
CA SER A 283 20.10 25.14 -1.05
C SER A 283 18.89 25.52 -0.20
N ASP A 284 19.21 26.12 0.94
CA ASP A 284 18.33 26.99 1.68
C ASP A 284 18.12 28.25 0.81
N VAL A 285 16.94 28.40 0.21
CA VAL A 285 16.56 29.65 -0.44
C VAL A 285 15.34 30.19 0.27
N ASP A 286 15.63 31.26 1.00
CA ASP A 286 14.72 32.08 1.80
C ASP A 286 13.54 32.60 0.97
N VAL A 287 12.40 32.69 1.64
CA VAL A 287 11.11 33.12 1.06
C VAL A 287 11.18 34.61 0.73
N THR A 288 11.09 34.97 -0.55
CA THR A 288 10.67 36.32 -0.95
C THR A 288 9.48 36.22 -1.91
N MET A 289 8.41 36.92 -1.54
CA MET A 289 7.15 37.04 -2.28
C MET A 289 7.37 37.86 -3.55
N VAL A 290 7.26 37.25 -4.74
CA VAL A 290 7.04 37.97 -6.02
C VAL A 290 6.16 37.11 -6.93
N ASP A 291 5.22 37.80 -7.59
CA ASP A 291 4.18 37.32 -8.51
C ASP A 291 4.65 36.40 -9.65
N ALA A 292 3.71 35.52 -10.03
CA ALA A 292 3.50 34.89 -11.33
C ALA A 292 4.64 34.97 -12.36
N THR A 293 5.43 33.90 -12.47
CA THR A 293 6.15 33.50 -13.69
C THR A 293 6.31 31.97 -13.72
N PRO A 294 6.29 31.33 -14.91
CA PRO A 294 6.27 29.87 -15.03
C PRO A 294 7.65 29.28 -14.70
N CYS A 295 7.68 28.34 -13.76
CA CYS A 295 8.90 27.62 -13.40
C CYS A 295 9.20 26.53 -14.46
N HIS A 296 10.17 26.82 -15.32
CA HIS A 296 10.84 25.79 -16.12
C HIS A 296 11.70 24.89 -15.22
N SER A 297 11.23 23.67 -14.89
CA SER A 297 12.14 22.57 -14.61
C SER A 297 12.41 21.79 -15.90
N ARG A 298 13.35 22.29 -16.69
CA ARG A 298 13.86 21.57 -17.86
C ARG A 298 14.69 20.40 -17.37
N ASN A 299 14.13 19.18 -17.41
CA ASN A 299 14.91 17.95 -17.34
C ASN A 299 15.91 17.94 -18.51
N GLN A 300 17.15 18.36 -18.27
CA GLN A 300 18.26 18.05 -19.16
C GLN A 300 18.65 16.59 -18.96
N THR A 301 18.09 15.70 -19.76
CA THR A 301 18.80 14.48 -20.15
C THR A 301 19.58 14.81 -21.42
N SER A 302 20.87 15.05 -21.28
CA SER A 302 21.79 15.26 -22.40
C SER A 302 21.87 13.99 -23.25
N ILE A 303 21.35 14.07 -24.48
CA ILE A 303 21.68 13.13 -25.55
C ILE A 303 23.08 13.54 -26.06
N SER A 304 24.12 12.89 -25.56
CA SER A 304 25.44 12.90 -26.20
C SER A 304 25.61 11.62 -26.99
N LYS A 305 25.61 11.76 -28.32
CA LYS A 305 26.06 10.73 -29.26
C LYS A 305 27.58 10.58 -29.11
N ASN A 306 28.03 9.33 -29.04
CA ASN A 306 29.41 8.82 -29.09
C ASN A 306 30.21 8.79 -27.77
N GLY A 307 30.61 7.56 -27.37
CA GLY A 307 31.83 7.30 -26.59
C GLY A 307 31.64 6.64 -25.22
N SER A 308 31.73 5.30 -25.18
CA SER A 308 32.06 4.41 -24.04
C SER A 308 31.21 4.42 -22.74
N PRO A 309 30.81 3.25 -22.21
CA PRO A 309 30.01 3.16 -20.99
C PRO A 309 30.92 3.27 -19.76
N MET A 310 30.80 4.37 -19.00
CA MET A 310 31.24 4.38 -17.61
C MET A 310 30.04 4.10 -16.71
N GLN A 311 30.21 3.10 -15.86
CA GLN A 311 29.28 2.55 -14.88
C GLN A 311 28.59 3.64 -14.04
N GLY A 312 27.28 3.79 -14.25
CA GLY A 312 26.38 4.31 -13.23
C GLY A 312 26.10 3.21 -12.20
N SER A 313 26.04 3.58 -10.92
CA SER A 313 25.74 2.67 -9.82
C SER A 313 24.48 1.82 -10.11
N PRO A 314 24.51 0.50 -9.84
CA PRO A 314 23.36 -0.36 -10.10
C PRO A 314 22.22 0.02 -9.14
N GLY A 315 21.07 0.38 -9.71
CA GLY A 315 19.91 0.84 -8.98
C GLY A 315 19.27 -0.27 -8.17
N ASN A 316 19.15 -0.06 -6.85
CA ASN A 316 18.26 -0.83 -6.00
C ASN A 316 16.86 -0.88 -6.63
N PHE A 317 16.30 -2.07 -6.82
CA PHE A 317 14.89 -2.24 -7.11
C PHE A 317 14.08 -1.68 -5.94
N ARG A 318 13.67 -0.42 -6.07
CA ARG A 318 12.61 0.14 -5.23
C ARG A 318 11.35 -0.64 -5.58
N THR A 319 10.85 -1.44 -4.65
CA THR A 319 9.57 -2.16 -4.77
C THR A 319 8.37 -1.21 -4.76
N GLN A 320 8.59 0.06 -4.42
CA GLN A 320 7.59 1.12 -4.30
C GLN A 320 8.01 2.41 -5.01
N THR A 321 7.05 3.06 -5.65
CA THR A 321 7.19 4.40 -6.24
C THR A 321 6.55 5.44 -5.34
N PHE A 322 7.22 6.57 -5.11
CA PHE A 322 6.74 7.63 -4.23
C PHE A 322 6.41 8.90 -5.00
N VAL A 323 5.28 9.51 -4.65
CA VAL A 323 4.87 10.85 -5.07
C VAL A 323 4.62 11.62 -3.78
N GLU A 324 5.56 12.49 -3.40
CA GLU A 324 5.48 13.17 -2.11
C GLU A 324 5.65 14.68 -2.26
N GLY A 325 4.86 15.44 -1.48
CA GLY A 325 5.05 16.88 -1.30
C GLY A 325 4.75 17.72 -2.53
N ILE A 326 3.93 17.21 -3.47
CA ILE A 326 3.50 17.97 -4.64
C ILE A 326 2.54 19.07 -4.19
N SER A 327 2.84 20.31 -4.59
CA SER A 327 2.13 21.50 -4.16
C SER A 327 1.84 22.40 -5.34
N LYS A 328 0.58 22.84 -5.50
CA LYS A 328 0.17 23.81 -6.55
C LYS A 328 0.62 23.42 -7.95
N ALA A 329 0.74 22.13 -8.21
CA ALA A 329 1.28 21.57 -9.43
C ALA A 329 0.46 20.36 -9.86
N SER A 330 0.67 19.93 -11.10
CA SER A 330 -0.02 18.77 -11.64
C SER A 330 1.01 17.76 -12.15
N LEU A 331 0.83 16.49 -11.78
CA LEU A 331 1.79 15.41 -12.02
C LEU A 331 1.13 14.26 -12.76
N VAL A 332 1.83 13.72 -13.75
CA VAL A 332 1.42 12.52 -14.48
C VAL A 332 2.47 11.43 -14.31
N LYS A 333 2.03 10.21 -14.04
CA LYS A 333 2.84 9.01 -13.94
C LYS A 333 2.26 7.94 -14.85
N GLN A 334 3.08 7.47 -15.78
CA GLN A 334 2.77 6.39 -16.72
C GLN A 334 3.43 5.08 -16.28
N PRO A 335 3.10 3.93 -16.89
CA PRO A 335 3.69 2.63 -16.52
C PRO A 335 5.22 2.63 -16.52
N CYS A 336 5.86 3.38 -17.43
CA CYS A 336 7.32 3.51 -17.49
C CYS A 336 7.93 4.29 -16.32
N ASP A 337 7.14 5.12 -15.62
CA ASP A 337 7.59 5.92 -14.48
C ASP A 337 7.54 5.16 -13.16
N ILE A 338 6.88 4.00 -13.14
CA ILE A 338 6.62 3.22 -11.93
C ILE A 338 7.66 2.11 -11.81
N LYS A 339 8.30 2.07 -10.64
CA LYS A 339 9.17 1.00 -10.20
C LYS A 339 8.45 0.15 -9.16
N GLY A 340 8.49 -1.17 -9.36
CA GLY A 340 7.85 -2.13 -8.48
C GLY A 340 6.34 -2.24 -8.69
N HIS A 341 5.63 -2.71 -7.66
CA HIS A 341 4.22 -3.08 -7.74
C HIS A 341 3.30 -2.21 -6.87
N SER A 342 3.86 -1.22 -6.17
CA SER A 342 3.12 -0.39 -5.22
C SER A 342 3.50 1.09 -5.35
N VAL A 343 2.54 1.98 -5.08
CA VAL A 343 2.71 3.43 -5.18
C VAL A 343 2.22 4.09 -3.89
N LYS A 344 2.99 5.04 -3.35
CA LYS A 344 2.58 5.89 -2.22
C LYS A 344 2.51 7.36 -2.65
N ILE A 345 1.35 7.97 -2.47
CA ILE A 345 1.10 9.40 -2.67
C ILE A 345 0.96 10.05 -1.29
N LEU A 346 1.91 10.90 -0.92
CA LEU A 346 2.06 11.41 0.44
C LEU A 346 2.07 12.94 0.45
N ASN A 347 1.38 13.56 1.41
CA ASN A 347 1.52 14.98 1.74
C ASN A 347 1.38 15.92 0.53
N CYS A 348 0.51 15.59 -0.43
CA CYS A 348 0.29 16.40 -1.63
C CYS A 348 -0.88 17.36 -1.42
N HIS A 349 -0.71 18.62 -1.83
CA HIS A 349 -1.67 19.67 -1.55
C HIS A 349 -1.92 20.60 -2.75
N ASP A 350 -3.13 21.11 -2.89
CA ASP A 350 -3.50 22.03 -3.98
C ASP A 350 -3.10 21.52 -5.38
N SER A 351 -3.19 20.21 -5.63
CA SER A 351 -2.53 19.56 -6.77
C SER A 351 -3.44 18.59 -7.51
N VAL A 352 -3.10 18.29 -8.77
CA VAL A 352 -3.79 17.26 -9.55
C VAL A 352 -2.80 16.16 -9.93
N ILE A 353 -3.05 14.93 -9.48
CA ILE A 353 -2.12 13.81 -9.65
C ILE A 353 -2.79 12.72 -10.47
N TYR A 354 -2.15 12.31 -11.56
CA TYR A 354 -2.60 11.27 -12.47
C TYR A 354 -1.62 10.11 -12.43
N LEU A 355 -2.06 8.98 -11.88
CA LEU A 355 -1.32 7.72 -11.88
C LEU A 355 -1.99 6.78 -12.90
N LEU A 356 -1.60 6.86 -14.17
CA LEU A 356 -2.29 6.17 -15.27
C LEU A 356 -1.56 4.87 -15.63
N ALA A 357 -1.50 3.94 -14.67
CA ALA A 357 -0.77 2.69 -14.81
C ALA A 357 -1.40 1.57 -13.97
N PRO A 358 -1.16 0.29 -14.34
CA PRO A 358 -1.58 -0.83 -13.51
C PRO A 358 -0.55 -1.07 -12.39
N VAL A 359 -1.00 -1.10 -11.14
CA VAL A 359 -0.17 -1.48 -9.97
C VAL A 359 -0.94 -2.43 -9.07
N LYS A 360 -0.26 -3.14 -8.16
CA LYS A 360 -0.93 -4.03 -7.21
C LYS A 360 -1.53 -3.25 -6.04
N TYR A 361 -0.78 -2.30 -5.50
CA TYR A 361 -1.20 -1.53 -4.31
C TYR A 361 -1.02 -0.03 -4.51
N ALA A 362 -1.88 0.76 -3.88
CA ALA A 362 -1.71 2.20 -3.79
C ALA A 362 -2.07 2.72 -2.40
N ILE A 363 -1.30 3.68 -1.90
CA ILE A 363 -1.58 4.39 -0.64
C ILE A 363 -1.64 5.88 -0.92
N VAL A 364 -2.69 6.53 -0.44
CA VAL A 364 -2.85 7.99 -0.46
C VAL A 364 -2.96 8.46 0.97
N ASN A 365 -1.96 9.21 1.45
CA ASN A 365 -1.93 9.67 2.84
C ASN A 365 -1.65 11.18 2.94
N GLY A 366 -2.34 11.87 3.84
CA GLY A 366 -2.05 13.26 4.21
C GLY A 366 -2.26 14.28 3.07
N CYS A 367 -3.11 13.99 2.10
CA CYS A 367 -3.34 14.89 0.96
C CYS A 367 -4.47 15.88 1.23
N SER A 368 -4.38 17.10 0.70
CA SER A 368 -5.41 18.14 0.89
C SER A 368 -5.70 18.97 -0.35
N ASP A 369 -6.96 19.35 -0.58
CA ASP A 369 -7.37 20.21 -1.71
C ASP A 369 -6.85 19.68 -3.07
N ALA A 370 -6.86 18.36 -3.24
CA ALA A 370 -6.22 17.68 -4.35
C ALA A 370 -7.20 16.79 -5.14
N THR A 371 -6.96 16.66 -6.44
CA THR A 371 -7.65 15.68 -7.29
C THR A 371 -6.67 14.59 -7.67
N ILE A 372 -6.97 13.35 -7.31
CA ILE A 372 -6.08 12.21 -7.51
C ILE A 372 -6.81 11.18 -8.38
N VAL A 373 -6.20 10.83 -9.50
CA VAL A 373 -6.68 9.80 -10.42
C VAL A 373 -5.74 8.61 -10.33
N LEU A 374 -6.27 7.48 -9.88
CA LEU A 374 -5.56 6.20 -9.86
C LEU A 374 -6.07 5.34 -11.02
N GLY A 375 -5.11 4.73 -11.72
CA GLY A 375 -5.35 3.70 -12.73
C GLY A 375 -5.86 2.41 -12.12
N ALA A 376 -5.61 1.29 -12.81
CA ALA A 376 -6.09 -0.01 -12.34
C ALA A 376 -5.23 -0.53 -11.18
N ILE A 377 -5.86 -0.82 -10.04
CA ILE A 377 -5.19 -1.32 -8.84
C ILE A 377 -5.62 -2.77 -8.55
N GLY A 378 -4.70 -3.72 -8.67
CA GLY A 378 -5.02 -5.14 -8.70
C GLY A 378 -5.28 -5.82 -7.35
N LYS A 379 -4.95 -5.18 -6.22
CA LYS A 379 -5.16 -5.70 -4.87
C LYS A 379 -5.94 -4.72 -4.00
N ASP A 380 -5.28 -3.70 -3.45
CA ASP A 380 -5.90 -2.81 -2.47
C ASP A 380 -5.43 -1.35 -2.60
N VAL A 381 -6.35 -0.42 -2.34
CA VAL A 381 -6.09 1.01 -2.23
C VAL A 381 -6.37 1.45 -0.80
N ARG A 382 -5.40 2.09 -0.15
CA ARG A 382 -5.58 2.65 1.20
C ARG A 382 -5.52 4.17 1.18
N VAL A 383 -6.52 4.82 1.74
CA VAL A 383 -6.64 6.29 1.78
C VAL A 383 -6.77 6.74 3.22
N GLU A 384 -5.82 7.54 3.70
CA GLU A 384 -5.79 7.98 5.10
C GLU A 384 -5.53 9.48 5.24
N HIS A 385 -6.12 10.10 6.27
CA HIS A 385 -5.85 11.48 6.67
C HIS A 385 -5.94 12.52 5.54
N CYS A 386 -6.91 12.34 4.63
CA CYS A 386 -7.13 13.25 3.50
C CYS A 386 -8.26 14.24 3.77
N GLU A 387 -8.11 15.49 3.31
CA GLU A 387 -9.09 16.56 3.50
C GLU A 387 -9.43 17.26 2.17
N ARG A 388 -10.72 17.36 1.82
CA ARG A 388 -11.17 17.97 0.54
C ARG A 388 -10.46 17.38 -0.68
N VAL A 389 -10.30 16.06 -0.69
CA VAL A 389 -9.70 15.32 -1.81
C VAL A 389 -10.79 14.71 -2.68
N GLN A 390 -10.65 14.87 -4.00
CA GLN A 390 -11.40 14.12 -4.99
C GLN A 390 -10.56 12.96 -5.47
N LEU A 391 -10.89 11.73 -5.06
CA LEU A 391 -10.19 10.52 -5.49
C LEU A 391 -11.02 9.76 -6.52
N ILE A 392 -10.41 9.43 -7.65
CA ILE A 392 -11.00 8.58 -8.68
C ILE A 392 -10.13 7.32 -8.77
N ALA A 393 -10.70 6.15 -8.47
CA ALA A 393 -9.92 4.91 -8.38
C ALA A 393 -10.69 3.70 -8.91
N ALA A 394 -9.98 2.85 -9.68
CA ALA A 394 -10.46 1.55 -10.10
C ALA A 394 -9.60 0.47 -9.45
N ALA A 395 -10.19 -0.35 -8.58
CA ALA A 395 -9.43 -1.27 -7.74
C ALA A 395 -10.23 -2.53 -7.41
N LYS A 396 -9.58 -3.64 -7.03
CA LYS A 396 -10.35 -4.77 -6.45
C LYS A 396 -10.99 -4.36 -5.12
N ARG A 397 -10.22 -3.69 -4.26
CA ARG A 397 -10.61 -3.29 -2.90
C ARG A 397 -10.09 -1.89 -2.58
N ILE A 398 -10.83 -1.18 -1.72
CA ILE A 398 -10.43 0.12 -1.18
C ILE A 398 -10.79 0.22 0.31
N CYS A 399 -9.87 0.80 1.08
CA CYS A 399 -10.00 1.14 2.49
C CYS A 399 -9.79 2.63 2.69
N ILE A 400 -10.75 3.32 3.31
CA ILE A 400 -10.77 4.76 3.55
C ILE A 400 -10.83 4.98 5.06
N ALA A 401 -9.88 5.75 5.59
CA ALA A 401 -9.81 6.05 7.01
C ALA A 401 -9.52 7.53 7.29
N ASN A 402 -10.11 8.06 8.37
CA ASN A 402 -9.79 9.38 8.91
C ASN A 402 -9.82 10.51 7.84
N CYS A 403 -10.81 10.48 6.94
CA CYS A 403 -10.94 11.43 5.84
C CYS A 403 -12.06 12.44 6.07
N ARG A 404 -11.91 13.66 5.53
CA ARG A 404 -12.88 14.75 5.71
C ARG A 404 -13.22 15.46 4.42
N GLU A 405 -14.51 15.65 4.16
CA GLU A 405 -15.03 16.42 3.03
C GLU A 405 -14.49 15.91 1.68
N CYS A 406 -14.20 14.61 1.57
CA CYS A 406 -13.67 13.98 0.37
C CYS A 406 -14.78 13.36 -0.49
N ILE A 407 -14.54 13.29 -1.79
CA ILE A 407 -15.44 12.64 -2.76
C ILE A 407 -14.68 11.50 -3.44
N PHE A 408 -15.26 10.31 -3.41
CA PHE A 408 -14.68 9.09 -3.94
C PHE A 408 -15.48 8.58 -5.13
N TYR A 409 -14.86 8.54 -6.30
CA TYR A 409 -15.43 7.96 -7.53
C TYR A 409 -14.82 6.57 -7.75
N LEU A 410 -15.61 5.53 -7.52
CA LEU A 410 -15.10 4.18 -7.31
C LEU A 410 -15.58 3.20 -8.39
N GLY A 411 -14.63 2.44 -8.91
CA GLY A 411 -14.87 1.22 -9.70
C GLY A 411 -14.27 0.05 -8.94
N VAL A 412 -15.04 -0.58 -8.06
CA VAL A 412 -14.52 -1.59 -7.12
C VAL A 412 -15.24 -2.93 -7.14
N ASN A 413 -14.49 -4.03 -7.13
CA ASN A 413 -15.06 -5.39 -7.14
C ASN A 413 -15.57 -5.85 -5.76
N GLN A 414 -14.95 -5.34 -4.69
CA GLN A 414 -15.31 -5.57 -3.29
C GLN A 414 -15.95 -4.32 -2.68
N ARG A 415 -16.62 -4.51 -1.54
CA ARG A 415 -17.28 -3.45 -0.78
C ARG A 415 -16.25 -2.44 -0.26
N PRO A 416 -16.41 -1.12 -0.50
CA PRO A 416 -15.55 -0.10 0.10
C PRO A 416 -15.58 -0.19 1.63
N LEU A 417 -14.41 -0.17 2.26
CA LEU A 417 -14.29 -0.20 3.71
C LEU A 417 -14.03 1.21 4.26
N PHE A 418 -14.85 1.66 5.21
CA PHE A 418 -14.70 2.94 5.91
C PHE A 418 -14.34 2.70 7.38
N LEU A 419 -13.23 3.28 7.83
CA LEU A 419 -12.65 3.09 9.16
C LEU A 419 -12.41 4.43 9.86
N GLY A 420 -12.48 4.45 11.19
CA GLY A 420 -12.08 5.61 11.99
C GLY A 420 -13.02 6.81 11.84
N ASP A 421 -12.48 8.02 12.05
CA ASP A 421 -13.26 9.26 12.11
C ASP A 421 -13.39 9.92 10.73
N ASN A 422 -14.47 9.59 10.04
CA ASN A 422 -14.79 10.13 8.71
C ASN A 422 -15.89 11.19 8.80
N HIS A 423 -15.71 12.32 8.11
CA HIS A 423 -16.68 13.42 8.15
C HIS A 423 -17.07 13.90 6.74
N LYS A 424 -18.38 13.96 6.45
CA LYS A 424 -18.94 14.46 5.18
C LYS A 424 -18.31 13.83 3.94
N LEU A 425 -18.14 12.50 3.96
CA LEU A 425 -17.65 11.78 2.81
C LEU A 425 -18.77 11.54 1.80
N GLN A 426 -18.41 11.58 0.51
CA GLN A 426 -19.32 11.24 -0.57
C GLN A 426 -18.73 10.12 -1.43
N VAL A 427 -19.58 9.20 -1.88
CA VAL A 427 -19.23 8.13 -2.82
C VAL A 427 -20.07 8.22 -4.08
N ALA A 428 -19.46 7.89 -5.21
CA ALA A 428 -20.06 7.92 -6.54
C ALA A 428 -19.49 6.78 -7.38
N PRO A 429 -20.20 6.35 -8.44
CA PRO A 429 -19.63 5.41 -9.40
C PRO A 429 -18.42 6.03 -10.11
N PHE A 430 -17.47 5.20 -10.53
CA PHE A 430 -16.33 5.61 -11.35
C PHE A 430 -16.79 6.47 -12.52
N ASN A 431 -16.11 7.58 -12.80
CA ASN A 431 -16.62 8.63 -13.71
C ASN A 431 -15.60 9.07 -14.78
N THR A 432 -14.56 8.29 -15.02
CA THR A 432 -13.49 8.65 -15.97
C THR A 432 -13.12 7.48 -16.87
N TYR A 433 -12.27 7.74 -17.86
CA TYR A 433 -11.54 6.73 -18.61
C TYR A 433 -10.28 7.36 -19.20
N TYR A 434 -9.28 6.52 -19.47
CA TYR A 434 -8.13 6.87 -20.29
C TYR A 434 -7.88 5.74 -21.29
N PRO A 435 -7.17 5.99 -22.39
CA PRO A 435 -7.19 5.07 -23.53
C PRO A 435 -6.70 3.64 -23.26
N GLN A 436 -5.86 3.42 -22.24
CA GLN A 436 -5.29 2.11 -21.88
C GLN A 436 -5.99 1.46 -20.67
N ILE A 437 -7.06 2.04 -20.13
CA ILE A 437 -7.64 1.60 -18.86
C ILE A 437 -8.15 0.16 -18.91
N GLU A 438 -8.78 -0.29 -19.99
CA GLU A 438 -9.29 -1.67 -20.11
C GLU A 438 -8.16 -2.70 -20.09
N GLU A 439 -7.04 -2.43 -20.76
CA GLU A 439 -5.84 -3.27 -20.70
C GLU A 439 -5.25 -3.31 -19.29
N HIS A 440 -5.17 -2.15 -18.63
CA HIS A 440 -4.68 -2.05 -17.27
C HIS A 440 -5.60 -2.79 -16.27
N LEU A 441 -6.92 -2.71 -16.45
CA LEU A 441 -7.91 -3.44 -15.63
C LEU A 441 -7.76 -4.95 -15.80
N ALA A 442 -7.62 -5.42 -17.05
CA ALA A 442 -7.38 -6.84 -17.34
C ALA A 442 -6.07 -7.33 -16.72
N TYR A 443 -4.98 -6.56 -16.83
CA TYR A 443 -3.70 -6.89 -16.19
C TYR A 443 -3.80 -6.92 -14.66
N ALA A 444 -4.53 -5.98 -14.06
CA ALA A 444 -4.75 -5.90 -12.62
C ALA A 444 -5.75 -6.96 -12.10
N GLY A 445 -6.48 -7.63 -13.00
CA GLY A 445 -7.57 -8.55 -12.65
C GLY A 445 -8.79 -7.87 -12.03
N VAL A 446 -9.02 -6.59 -12.35
CA VAL A 446 -10.19 -5.82 -11.90
C VAL A 446 -11.29 -6.01 -12.95
N ASP A 447 -12.42 -6.60 -12.55
CA ASP A 447 -13.54 -6.84 -13.46
C ASP A 447 -14.45 -5.62 -13.53
N ALA A 448 -14.52 -4.96 -14.68
CA ALA A 448 -15.32 -3.75 -14.90
C ALA A 448 -16.84 -3.99 -14.84
N THR A 449 -17.29 -5.24 -14.96
CA THR A 449 -18.72 -5.59 -14.90
C THR A 449 -19.26 -5.59 -13.47
N ILE A 450 -18.38 -5.71 -12.47
CA ILE A 450 -18.72 -5.72 -11.05
C ILE A 450 -18.30 -4.39 -10.45
N ASN A 451 -19.26 -3.62 -9.94
CA ASN A 451 -18.96 -2.38 -9.23
C ASN A 451 -19.83 -2.25 -7.96
N LYS A 452 -19.22 -2.46 -6.79
CA LYS A 452 -19.86 -2.46 -5.46
C LYS A 452 -19.67 -1.15 -4.69
N TRP A 453 -19.41 -0.05 -5.40
CA TRP A 453 -19.19 1.27 -4.82
C TRP A 453 -20.33 1.76 -3.89
N ASP A 454 -21.55 1.25 -4.09
CA ASP A 454 -22.78 1.60 -3.37
C ASP A 454 -23.07 0.73 -2.14
N GLU A 455 -22.24 -0.28 -1.87
CA GLU A 455 -22.33 -1.18 -0.71
C GLU A 455 -21.19 -0.92 0.31
N PRO A 456 -21.04 0.28 0.89
CA PRO A 456 -19.96 0.55 1.83
C PRO A 456 -20.15 -0.22 3.15
N VAL A 457 -19.03 -0.73 3.69
CA VAL A 457 -18.97 -1.35 5.02
C VAL A 457 -18.26 -0.39 5.95
N VAL A 458 -18.87 -0.07 7.08
CA VAL A 458 -18.31 0.82 8.10
C VAL A 458 -17.88 -0.01 9.31
N LEU A 459 -16.63 0.13 9.74
CA LEU A 459 -16.12 -0.54 10.94
C LEU A 459 -15.49 0.46 11.90
N GLY A 460 -16.09 0.58 13.08
CA GLY A 460 -15.54 1.20 14.29
C GLY A 460 -15.13 2.68 14.16
N LEU A 461 -15.66 3.54 15.04
CA LEU A 461 -15.13 4.91 15.18
C LEU A 461 -13.73 4.92 15.81
N VAL A 462 -13.39 3.87 16.56
CA VAL A 462 -12.13 3.73 17.30
C VAL A 462 -11.30 2.64 16.64
N ASP A 463 -10.14 3.01 16.08
CA ASP A 463 -9.13 2.06 15.63
C ASP A 463 -8.47 1.45 16.89
N PRO A 464 -8.66 0.15 17.20
CA PRO A 464 -8.03 -0.49 18.34
C PRO A 464 -6.50 -0.60 18.21
N HIS A 465 -5.95 -0.33 17.01
CA HIS A 465 -4.51 -0.24 16.78
C HIS A 465 -3.95 1.13 17.18
N ASP A 466 -4.79 2.17 17.31
CA ASP A 466 -4.37 3.50 17.75
C ASP A 466 -4.20 3.53 19.27
N SER A 467 -3.03 3.95 19.77
CA SER A 467 -2.79 4.02 21.21
C SER A 467 -3.35 5.28 21.91
N LEU A 468 -4.17 6.07 21.22
CA LEU A 468 -4.83 7.25 21.79
C LEU A 468 -6.19 6.86 22.35
N SER A 469 -6.39 7.12 23.65
CA SER A 469 -7.74 7.37 24.17
C SER A 469 -8.12 8.78 23.73
N HIS A 470 -9.18 8.93 22.93
CA HIS A 470 -9.70 10.24 22.58
C HIS A 470 -10.03 11.04 23.86
N PRO A 471 -9.61 12.33 23.96
CA PRO A 471 -9.87 13.16 25.11
C PRO A 471 -11.29 13.72 25.06
N ALA A 472 -12.29 12.86 25.23
CA ALA A 472 -13.63 13.17 25.72
C ALA A 472 -14.45 11.88 25.66
N GLY A 473 -15.17 11.56 26.73
CA GLY A 473 -16.14 10.47 26.76
C GLY A 473 -17.34 10.75 25.85
N VAL A 474 -17.13 10.75 24.53
CA VAL A 474 -18.18 10.73 23.53
C VAL A 474 -18.52 9.27 23.29
N SER A 475 -19.60 8.85 23.93
CA SER A 475 -20.31 7.59 23.69
C SER A 475 -20.48 7.29 22.21
N ASP A 476 -20.19 6.07 21.77
CA ASP A 476 -20.80 5.33 20.66
C ASP A 476 -21.58 6.15 19.62
N VAL A 477 -20.94 7.16 19.00
CA VAL A 477 -21.51 7.79 17.80
C VAL A 477 -21.17 6.83 16.66
N GLN A 478 -22.19 6.22 16.06
CA GLN A 478 -22.03 5.42 14.85
C GLN A 478 -21.25 6.25 13.83
N ALA A 479 -20.12 5.72 13.35
CA ALA A 479 -19.37 6.32 12.26
C ALA A 479 -20.34 6.58 11.09
N GLU A 480 -20.38 7.83 10.61
CA GLU A 480 -21.26 8.20 9.51
C GLU A 480 -20.81 7.45 8.25
N SER A 481 -21.70 6.64 7.68
CA SER A 481 -21.47 6.08 6.35
C SER A 481 -21.35 7.21 5.33
N ALA A 482 -20.49 7.03 4.32
CA ALA A 482 -20.39 7.98 3.23
C ALA A 482 -21.75 8.16 2.54
N ALA A 483 -22.11 9.41 2.28
CA ALA A 483 -23.32 9.74 1.54
C ALA A 483 -23.14 9.48 0.04
N TYR A 484 -24.22 9.20 -0.68
CA TYR A 484 -24.14 9.13 -2.14
C TYR A 484 -24.03 10.54 -2.74
N LEU A 485 -23.17 10.71 -3.74
CA LEU A 485 -23.11 11.94 -4.51
C LEU A 485 -24.41 12.11 -5.29
N ASP A 486 -25.00 13.30 -5.20
CA ASP A 486 -26.21 13.64 -5.95
C ASP A 486 -25.97 13.45 -7.47
N PRO A 487 -26.83 12.70 -8.18
CA PRO A 487 -26.76 12.58 -9.63
C PRO A 487 -26.70 13.93 -10.37
N GLU A 488 -27.30 14.99 -9.84
CA GLU A 488 -27.21 16.34 -10.40
C GLU A 488 -25.82 16.96 -10.26
N GLN A 489 -25.01 16.52 -9.31
CA GLN A 489 -23.61 16.96 -9.15
C GLN A 489 -22.63 16.07 -9.91
N PHE A 490 -23.04 14.85 -10.29
CA PHE A 490 -22.20 13.91 -11.02
C PHE A 490 -21.82 14.39 -12.43
N SER A 491 -20.53 14.47 -12.72
CA SER A 491 -19.99 14.77 -14.06
C SER A 491 -18.85 13.83 -14.39
N ASN A 492 -18.69 13.49 -15.67
CA ASN A 492 -17.52 12.73 -16.11
C ASN A 492 -16.26 13.57 -15.91
N PHE A 493 -15.24 12.98 -15.30
CA PHE A 493 -13.94 13.59 -15.17
C PHE A 493 -13.15 13.35 -16.45
N TRP A 494 -12.57 14.41 -17.02
CA TRP A 494 -11.85 14.34 -18.28
C TRP A 494 -10.35 14.28 -18.03
N ILE A 495 -9.70 13.24 -18.56
CA ILE A 495 -8.24 13.10 -18.52
C ILE A 495 -7.68 13.63 -19.85
N PRO A 496 -6.70 14.55 -19.83
CA PRO A 496 -6.07 15.02 -21.04
C PRO A 496 -5.46 13.90 -21.88
N SER A 497 -5.53 14.05 -23.20
CA SER A 497 -4.92 13.12 -24.16
C SER A 497 -3.41 13.30 -24.21
N TRP A 498 -2.69 12.79 -23.20
CA TRP A 498 -1.21 12.68 -23.24
C TRP A 498 -0.71 11.45 -24.00
N PHE A 499 -1.63 10.57 -24.41
CA PHE A 499 -1.33 9.36 -25.15
C PHE A 499 -1.45 9.66 -26.64
N GLY A 500 -0.38 9.45 -27.41
CA GLY A 500 -0.43 9.54 -28.88
C GLY A 500 -1.36 8.49 -29.48
N ASP A 501 -1.98 8.79 -30.62
CA ASP A 501 -2.95 7.95 -31.35
C ASP A 501 -2.34 6.67 -31.95
N SER A 502 -1.75 5.80 -31.14
CA SER A 502 -0.88 4.70 -31.62
C SER A 502 -1.44 3.29 -31.44
N SER A 503 -2.70 3.09 -31.04
CA SER A 503 -3.29 1.74 -31.02
C SER A 503 -4.77 1.69 -31.39
N SER A 504 -5.20 0.56 -31.96
CA SER A 504 -6.57 0.29 -32.41
C SER A 504 -7.52 -0.13 -31.29
N HIS A 505 -7.01 -0.33 -30.06
CA HIS A 505 -7.74 -0.80 -28.88
C HIS A 505 -7.83 0.27 -27.77
N LEU A 506 -8.01 1.53 -28.15
CA LEU A 506 -8.15 2.63 -27.20
C LEU A 506 -9.57 2.65 -26.62
N THR A 507 -9.67 2.60 -25.28
CA THR A 507 -10.93 2.77 -24.56
C THR A 507 -11.51 4.17 -24.84
N ARG A 508 -12.80 4.23 -25.21
CA ARG A 508 -13.47 5.48 -25.63
C ARG A 508 -14.59 5.94 -24.69
N TYR A 509 -14.93 5.12 -23.71
CA TYR A 509 -16.01 5.36 -22.77
C TYR A 509 -15.63 4.78 -21.42
N ASN A 510 -16.39 5.15 -20.38
CA ASN A 510 -16.20 4.62 -19.05
C ASN A 510 -16.40 3.09 -19.04
N PRO A 511 -15.40 2.30 -18.61
CA PRO A 511 -15.50 0.84 -18.61
C PRO A 511 -16.51 0.32 -17.58
N PHE A 512 -16.80 1.08 -16.53
CA PHE A 512 -17.76 0.69 -15.50
C PHE A 512 -19.18 1.16 -15.87
N PRO A 513 -20.18 0.26 -15.86
CA PRO A 513 -21.56 0.63 -16.13
C PRO A 513 -22.08 1.56 -15.04
N LEU A 514 -22.70 2.66 -15.45
CA LEU A 514 -23.32 3.61 -14.54
C LEU A 514 -24.75 3.19 -14.18
N PRO A 515 -25.19 3.38 -12.93
CA PRO A 515 -26.59 3.18 -12.54
C PRO A 515 -27.54 4.09 -13.33
N GLU A 516 -28.77 3.63 -13.55
CA GLU A 516 -29.75 4.32 -14.38
C GLU A 516 -30.04 5.76 -13.93
N ILE A 517 -30.04 6.02 -12.61
CA ILE A 517 -30.23 7.37 -12.05
C ILE A 517 -29.15 8.37 -12.50
N TYR A 518 -27.89 7.93 -12.57
CA TYR A 518 -26.77 8.76 -13.00
C TYR A 518 -26.80 8.94 -14.52
N VAL A 519 -27.13 7.89 -15.27
CA VAL A 519 -27.30 7.94 -16.73
C VAL A 519 -28.41 8.91 -17.12
N ALA A 520 -29.56 8.84 -16.45
CA ALA A 520 -30.70 9.72 -16.69
C ALA A 520 -30.35 11.18 -16.40
N SER A 521 -29.67 11.45 -15.26
CA SER A 521 -29.18 12.79 -14.93
C SER A 521 -28.20 13.32 -15.99
N GLN A 522 -27.22 12.51 -16.42
CA GLN A 522 -26.28 12.90 -17.48
C GLN A 522 -27.00 13.21 -18.80
N ARG A 523 -27.98 12.39 -19.18
CA ARG A 523 -28.77 12.61 -20.39
C ARG A 523 -29.56 13.92 -20.31
N ASN A 524 -30.18 14.21 -19.17
CA ASN A 524 -30.91 15.47 -18.97
C ASN A 524 -29.98 16.68 -19.06
N LYS A 525 -28.77 16.61 -18.48
CA LYS A 525 -27.75 17.67 -18.61
C LYS A 525 -27.33 17.89 -20.07
N LEU A 526 -27.14 16.82 -20.83
CA LEU A 526 -26.80 16.90 -22.26
C LEU A 526 -27.94 17.52 -23.09
N LEU A 527 -29.20 17.17 -22.79
CA LEU A 527 -30.37 17.78 -23.43
C LEU A 527 -30.47 19.27 -23.11
N LEU A 528 -30.33 19.64 -21.84
CA LEU A 528 -30.35 21.03 -21.40
C LEU A 528 -29.21 21.84 -22.06
N LEU A 529 -28.01 21.27 -22.15
CA LEU A 529 -26.89 21.90 -22.84
C LEU A 529 -27.16 22.08 -24.33
N ALA A 530 -27.77 21.10 -25.00
CA ALA A 530 -28.15 21.21 -26.41
C ALA A 530 -29.23 22.27 -26.62
N GLU A 531 -30.20 22.39 -25.70
CA GLU A 531 -31.23 23.43 -25.69
C GLU A 531 -30.62 24.82 -25.50
N ILE A 532 -29.72 24.99 -24.52
CA ILE A 532 -29.00 26.26 -24.30
C ILE A 532 -28.17 26.63 -25.53
N GLN A 533 -27.42 25.70 -26.11
CA GLN A 533 -26.66 25.96 -27.34
C GLN A 533 -27.56 26.34 -28.52
N LYS A 534 -28.72 25.70 -28.64
CA LYS A 534 -29.70 26.05 -29.67
C LYS A 534 -30.27 27.45 -29.42
N ALA A 535 -30.65 27.79 -28.19
CA ALA A 535 -31.11 29.12 -27.82
C ALA A 535 -30.06 30.21 -28.13
N ILE A 536 -28.78 29.94 -27.85
CA ILE A 536 -27.65 30.83 -28.20
C ILE A 536 -27.46 30.97 -29.71
N ARG A 537 -27.66 29.91 -30.50
CA ARG A 537 -27.59 29.97 -31.96
C ARG A 537 -28.77 30.72 -32.59
N ASP A 538 -29.97 30.52 -32.04
CA ASP A 538 -31.21 31.10 -32.55
C ASP A 538 -31.37 32.58 -32.13
N LEU A 539 -30.57 33.05 -31.17
CA LEU A 539 -30.47 34.45 -30.77
C LEU A 539 -29.99 35.33 -31.95
N GLN A 540 -30.91 36.12 -32.51
CA GLN A 540 -30.59 37.17 -33.48
C GLN A 540 -30.00 38.39 -32.75
N ILE A 541 -28.72 38.32 -32.45
CA ILE A 541 -27.95 39.40 -31.83
C ILE A 541 -26.94 40.01 -32.81
N ASP A 542 -26.80 41.33 -32.74
CA ASP A 542 -25.81 42.10 -33.49
C ASP A 542 -24.38 41.63 -33.13
N ASP A 543 -23.43 41.78 -34.06
CA ASP A 543 -22.05 41.28 -33.84
C ASP A 543 -21.36 41.90 -32.61
N ASP A 544 -21.68 43.14 -32.26
CA ASP A 544 -21.14 43.79 -31.07
C ASP A 544 -21.69 43.16 -29.78
N LYS A 545 -22.99 42.82 -29.74
CA LYS A 545 -23.62 42.11 -28.60
C LYS A 545 -23.14 40.67 -28.51
N ARG A 546 -22.88 40.01 -29.64
CA ARG A 546 -22.26 38.67 -29.67
C ARG A 546 -20.86 38.70 -29.06
N ARG A 547 -20.07 39.74 -29.35
CA ARG A 547 -18.75 39.95 -28.75
C ARG A 547 -18.86 40.19 -27.24
N GLU A 548 -19.81 41.02 -26.80
CA GLU A 548 -20.05 41.28 -25.38
C GLU A 548 -20.43 40.01 -24.61
N LEU A 549 -21.36 39.20 -25.15
CA LEU A 549 -21.75 37.91 -24.57
C LEU A 549 -20.57 36.96 -24.47
N ALA A 550 -19.74 36.86 -25.52
CA ALA A 550 -18.54 36.02 -25.51
C ALA A 550 -17.52 36.47 -24.44
N CYS A 551 -17.31 37.79 -24.30
CA CYS A 551 -16.46 38.34 -23.25
C CYS A 551 -17.00 38.03 -21.85
N ALA A 552 -18.31 38.19 -21.62
CA ALA A 552 -18.94 37.87 -20.34
C ALA A 552 -18.80 36.37 -19.99
N LEU A 553 -19.07 35.48 -20.96
CA LEU A 553 -18.89 34.04 -20.78
C LEU A 553 -17.44 33.69 -20.45
N HIS A 554 -16.48 34.33 -21.11
CA HIS A 554 -15.06 34.10 -20.85
C HIS A 554 -14.66 34.53 -19.43
N VAL A 555 -15.13 35.70 -18.95
CA VAL A 555 -14.87 36.18 -17.59
C VAL A 555 -15.49 35.23 -16.57
N HIS A 556 -16.76 34.88 -16.72
CA HIS A 556 -17.43 33.95 -15.80
C HIS A 556 -16.79 32.55 -15.80
N PHE A 557 -16.37 32.06 -16.96
CA PHE A 557 -15.65 30.79 -17.06
C PHE A 557 -14.28 30.85 -16.35
N LYS A 558 -13.56 31.96 -16.51
CA LYS A 558 -12.29 32.19 -15.81
C LYS A 558 -12.51 32.23 -14.29
N ASP A 559 -13.47 33.01 -13.81
CA ASP A 559 -13.79 33.10 -12.38
C ASP A 559 -14.18 31.75 -11.81
N TRP A 560 -14.97 30.97 -12.56
CA TRP A 560 -15.32 29.60 -12.22
C TRP A 560 -14.10 28.68 -12.14
N LEU A 561 -13.14 28.77 -13.07
CA LEU A 561 -11.90 27.96 -13.03
C LEU A 561 -11.06 28.24 -11.79
N TYR A 562 -10.97 29.49 -11.34
CA TYR A 562 -10.24 29.86 -10.12
C TYR A 562 -11.00 29.46 -8.86
N ALA A 563 -12.30 29.74 -8.79
CA ALA A 563 -13.13 29.43 -7.63
C ALA A 563 -13.25 27.91 -7.38
N SER A 564 -13.27 27.11 -8.44
CA SER A 564 -13.32 25.64 -8.36
C SER A 564 -11.95 24.98 -8.20
N GLY A 565 -10.84 25.71 -8.38
CA GLY A 565 -9.50 25.14 -8.42
C GLY A 565 -9.17 24.35 -9.69
N ASN A 566 -10.10 24.21 -10.64
CA ASN A 566 -9.93 23.48 -11.91
C ASN A 566 -8.85 24.08 -12.81
N ILE A 567 -8.45 25.34 -12.57
CA ILE A 567 -7.31 25.98 -13.24
C ILE A 567 -6.03 25.14 -13.19
N ARG A 568 -5.85 24.33 -12.13
CA ARG A 568 -4.68 23.45 -11.94
C ARG A 568 -4.59 22.35 -12.98
N GLN A 569 -5.72 21.88 -13.51
CA GLN A 569 -5.74 20.88 -14.58
C GLN A 569 -5.07 21.42 -15.86
N LEU A 570 -5.11 22.74 -16.07
CA LEU A 570 -4.47 23.38 -17.21
C LEU A 570 -2.94 23.49 -17.05
N TYR A 571 -2.40 23.37 -15.83
CA TYR A 571 -0.94 23.42 -15.63
C TYR A 571 -0.23 22.26 -16.34
N CYS A 572 -0.88 21.11 -16.49
CA CYS A 572 -0.35 19.99 -17.28
C CYS A 572 -0.36 20.23 -18.80
N LEU A 573 -1.14 21.20 -19.30
CA LEU A 573 -1.30 21.45 -20.74
C LEU A 573 -0.37 22.55 -21.26
N GLN A 574 0.27 23.32 -20.37
CA GLN A 574 1.18 24.42 -20.73
C GLN A 574 2.62 23.94 -21.04
N GLY A 575 2.86 22.63 -21.06
CA GLY A 575 4.19 22.02 -21.21
C GLY A 575 4.54 21.53 -22.62
N ASP A 576 3.63 21.63 -23.59
CA ASP A 576 3.86 21.24 -25.00
C ASP A 576 4.26 22.43 -25.88
#